data_AF-A0A5A7RPN0-F1
#
_entry.id   AF-A0A5A7RPN0-F1
#
_cell.length_a   1.000
_cell.length_b   1.000
_cell.length_c   1.000
_cell.angle_alpha   90.00
_cell.angle_beta   90.00
_cell.angle_gamma   90.00
#
_symmetry.space_group_name_H-M   'P 1'
#
loop_
_entity.id
_entity.type
_entity.pdbx_description
1 polymer ?
#
loop_
_entity_poly.entity_id
_entity_poly.type
_entity_poly.pdbx_seq_one_letter_code
_entity_poly.pdbx_strand_id
1 'polypeptide(L)' 'MMTKNGMRCPECGSEMIKHEFGDRVYYVCKKCGKEIVMPLSFL' A
#
# COMPACT_ATOMS: atom_id res chain seq x y z
N MET A 1 -18.85 5.83 -2.11
CA MET A 1 -17.74 4.97 -1.66
C MET A 1 -16.45 5.62 -2.15
N MET A 2 -15.81 6.45 -1.31
CA MET A 2 -14.59 7.17 -1.68
C MET A 2 -13.48 6.72 -0.74
N THR A 3 -12.79 5.64 -1.10
CA THR A 3 -11.51 5.30 -0.46
C THR A 3 -10.44 6.19 -1.07
N LYS A 4 -9.99 7.16 -0.26
CA LYS A 4 -8.88 8.07 -0.53
C LYS A 4 -7.68 7.32 -1.11
N ASN A 5 -7.30 7.71 -2.33
CA ASN A 5 -6.00 7.52 -2.98
C ASN A 5 -5.35 6.14 -2.74
N GLY A 6 -5.91 5.11 -3.40
CA GLY A 6 -5.29 3.78 -3.43
C GLY A 6 -3.88 3.86 -4.02
N MET A 7 -2.88 3.49 -3.22
CA MET A 7 -1.50 3.38 -3.70
C MET A 7 -1.49 2.39 -4.86
N ARG A 8 -1.01 2.84 -6.03
CA ARG A 8 -0.79 1.97 -7.18
C ARG A 8 0.65 1.51 -7.20
N CYS A 9 0.85 0.25 -7.55
CA CYS A 9 2.18 -0.29 -7.65
C CYS A 9 2.96 0.44 -8.76
N PRO A 10 4.14 1.02 -8.47
CA PRO A 10 4.92 1.75 -9.46
C PRO A 10 5.42 0.87 -10.61
N GLU A 11 5.49 -0.45 -10.42
CA GLU A 11 6.02 -1.36 -11.45
C GLU A 11 4.95 -1.89 -12.40
N CYS A 12 3.75 -2.16 -11.90
CA CYS A 12 2.71 -2.81 -12.70
C CYS A 12 1.41 -2.01 -12.80
N GLY A 13 1.33 -0.85 -12.12
CA GLY A 13 0.16 0.03 -12.11
C GLY A 13 -1.08 -0.54 -11.40
N SER A 14 -1.00 -1.76 -10.87
CA SER A 14 -2.12 -2.41 -10.18
C SER A 14 -2.35 -1.82 -8.79
N GLU A 15 -3.57 -1.98 -8.29
CA GLU A 15 -3.94 -1.54 -6.95
C GLU A 15 -3.16 -2.31 -5.87
N MET A 16 -2.65 -1.57 -4.88
CA MET A 16 -2.00 -2.14 -3.71
C MET A 16 -2.98 -2.16 -2.53
N ILE A 17 -2.93 -3.25 -1.77
CA ILE A 17 -3.69 -3.41 -0.54
C ILE A 17 -2.90 -2.78 0.60
N LYS A 18 -3.55 -1.89 1.35
CA LYS A 18 -3.01 -1.35 2.59
C LYS A 18 -3.31 -2.31 3.74
N HIS A 19 -2.28 -2.68 4.48
CA HIS A 19 -2.37 -3.40 5.75
C HIS A 19 -1.71 -2.55 6.83
N GLU A 20 -2.40 -2.33 7.94
CA GLU A 20 -1.90 -1.52 9.04
C GLU A 20 -1.61 -2.43 10.22
N PHE A 21 -0.37 -2.41 10.70
CA PHE A 21 0.10 -3.23 11.81
C PHE A 21 0.89 -2.35 12.76
N GLY A 22 0.24 -1.94 13.86
CA GLY A 22 0.80 -1.00 14.83
C GLY A 22 1.20 0.31 14.14
N ASP A 23 2.43 0.74 14.34
CA ASP A 23 3.01 1.96 13.76
C ASP A 23 3.56 1.78 12.33
N ARG A 24 3.17 0.72 11.63
CA ARG A 24 3.62 0.45 10.25
C ARG A 24 2.46 0.15 9.33
N VAL A 25 2.58 0.67 8.12
CA VAL A 25 1.67 0.44 7.01
C VAL A 25 2.41 -0.34 5.94
N TYR A 26 1.85 -1.47 5.54
CA TYR A 26 2.33 -2.34 4.48
C TYR A 26 1.41 -2.19 3.29
N TYR A 27 1.96 -1.89 2.12
CA TYR A 27 1.24 -1.86 0.86
C TYR A 27 1.68 -3.05 0.03
N VAL A 28 0.75 -3.96 -0.27
CA VAL A 28 1.04 -5.20 -1.01
C VAL A 28 0.34 -5.17 -2.37
N CYS A 29 1.12 -5.29 -3.44
CA CYS A 29 0.62 -5.39 -4.81
C CYS A 29 -0.02 -6.75 -5.08
N LYS A 30 -1.33 -6.79 -5.37
CA LYS A 30 -2.04 -8.05 -5.69
C LYS A 30 -1.51 -8.79 -6.91
N LYS A 31 -0.96 -8.07 -7.89
CA LYS A 31 -0.56 -8.64 -9.18
C LYS A 31 0.87 -9.14 -9.21
N CYS A 32 1.75 -8.39 -8.55
CA CYS A 32 3.19 -8.55 -8.66
C CYS A 32 3.85 -9.00 -7.36
N GLY A 33 3.11 -9.00 -6.25
CA GLY A 33 3.64 -9.37 -4.93
C GLY A 33 4.59 -8.34 -4.33
N LYS A 34 4.78 -7.18 -4.96
CA LYS A 34 5.64 -6.11 -4.42
C LYS A 34 5.07 -5.54 -3.13
N GLU A 35 5.93 -5.40 -2.13
CA GLU A 35 5.59 -4.91 -0.80
C GLU A 35 6.32 -3.59 -0.52
N ILE A 36 5.58 -2.57 -0.06
CA ILE A 36 6.13 -1.28 0.35
C ILE A 36 5.76 -1.08 1.81
N VAL A 37 6.76 -0.89 2.67
CA VAL A 37 6.54 -0.66 4.10
C VAL A 37 6.81 0.80 4.40
N MET A 38 5.82 1.48 4.95
CA MET A 38 5.92 2.86 5.42
C MET A 38 5.63 2.93 6.91
N PRO A 39 6.47 3.61 7.71
CA PRO A 39 6.12 3.94 9.08
C PRO A 39 4.93 4.91 9.10
N LEU A 40 3.96 4.68 10.00
CA LEU A 40 2.78 5.52 10.18
C LEU A 40 3.13 6.95 10.61
N SER A 41 4.32 7.13 11.18
CA SER A 41 4.86 8.42 11.60
C SER A 41 5.10 9.42 10.45
N PHE A 42 5.11 8.94 9.20
CA PHE A 42 5.39 9.74 7.99
C PHE A 42 4.18 9.93 7.08
N LEU A 43 3.00 9.45 7.50
CA LEU A 43 1.72 9.51 6.77
C LEU A 43 0.79 10.56 7.38
#